data_AF-A0A1S1Q522-F1
#
_entry.id   AF-A0A1S1Q522-F1
#
_cell.length_a   1.000
_cell.length_b   1.000
_cell.length_c   1.000
_cell.angle_alpha   90.00
_cell.angle_beta   90.00
_cell.angle_gamma   90.00
#
_symmetry.space_group_name_H-M   'P 1'
#
loop_
_entity.id
_entity.type
_entity.pdbx_description
1 polymer ?
#
loop_
_entity_poly.entity_id
_entity_poly.type
_entity_poly.pdbx_seq_one_letter_code
_entity_poly.pdbx_strand_id
1 'polypeptide(L)'
;MTLRRDVDDALAVLRSETAALSASLLELDATAEQVLGDVTRLRGRTAARAAVARAGLGWLWDRHRAVSEVLGRAEALRGLPDSRIGARQAARVDAFLREPPSHPPTPPPGELPAPLPRELGSAPGQLPAGATDRLPRSAAGNLPAGAAGRLLAGTREIAEAVRAELAAVTAARAAHHRVLVDAARGLAETGAVCARLAIPDLPELVAARAAMDTAAAAVTANPLETTPDDLGPAIAATAQVGELVAVLRRTFDGLDAELAAAEDMLHRIVPVAQEGERAARTVVERLTGDPTGLVRLGDGWFDGPRSGLRPWLDRLVAAGAAGEWRLVAHGLGAWHRVARETLAAAEETVTTNSAPLRRRDELRGLLGALRAKAGRLGQLESPHIGELYERAATALRTIPVDLDAAQALVTVFGDALLNIPPPPPAPPPASAPVAASVSAPGEVAGVSAVSAARQVGDGGGHAAWTEERS
;
A
#
# COMPACT_ATOMS: atom_id res chain seq x y z
N MET A 1 -66.71 -7.55 -53.60
CA MET A 1 -66.09 -8.70 -54.29
C MET A 1 -64.62 -8.67 -53.98
N THR A 2 -64.13 -9.56 -53.11
CA THR A 2 -62.70 -9.64 -52.76
C THR A 2 -61.93 -10.09 -54.00
N LEU A 3 -60.95 -9.29 -54.46
CA LEU A 3 -60.14 -9.64 -55.64
C LEU A 3 -59.07 -10.66 -55.24
N ARG A 4 -58.70 -11.55 -56.16
CA ARG A 4 -57.63 -12.56 -55.96
C ARG A 4 -56.35 -11.95 -55.36
N ARG A 5 -55.99 -10.77 -55.85
CA ARG A 5 -54.80 -10.03 -55.43
C ARG A 5 -54.85 -9.71 -53.93
N ASP A 6 -56.01 -9.32 -53.41
CA ASP A 6 -56.18 -8.96 -52.00
C ASP A 6 -55.94 -10.18 -51.07
N VAL A 7 -56.34 -11.39 -51.50
CA VAL A 7 -56.14 -12.63 -50.72
C VAL A 7 -54.68 -13.09 -50.77
N ASP A 8 -54.06 -13.07 -51.95
CA ASP A 8 -52.64 -13.44 -52.10
C ASP A 8 -51.74 -12.43 -51.34
N ASP A 9 -52.06 -11.14 -51.38
CA ASP A 9 -51.36 -10.08 -50.62
C ASP A 9 -51.53 -10.27 -49.11
N ALA A 10 -52.75 -10.58 -48.62
CA ALA A 10 -53.00 -10.85 -47.21
C ALA A 10 -52.24 -12.10 -46.69
N LEU A 11 -52.17 -13.17 -47.48
CA LEU A 11 -51.37 -14.36 -47.16
C LEU A 11 -49.86 -14.05 -47.17
N ALA A 12 -49.38 -13.24 -48.11
CA ALA A 12 -47.98 -12.82 -48.15
C ALA A 12 -47.60 -11.99 -46.91
N VAL A 13 -48.44 -11.04 -46.49
CA VAL A 13 -48.24 -10.28 -45.25
C VAL A 13 -48.24 -11.21 -44.04
N LEU A 14 -49.19 -12.15 -43.94
CA LEU A 14 -49.26 -13.09 -42.82
C LEU A 14 -48.01 -13.98 -42.73
N ARG A 15 -47.49 -14.47 -43.86
CA ARG A 15 -46.22 -15.22 -43.90
C ARG A 15 -45.06 -14.39 -43.37
N SER A 16 -44.94 -13.15 -43.84
CA SER A 16 -43.88 -12.22 -43.44
C SER A 16 -43.93 -11.96 -41.92
N GLU A 17 -45.10 -11.65 -41.39
CA GLU A 17 -45.27 -11.38 -39.95
C GLU A 17 -45.04 -12.63 -39.10
N THR A 18 -45.46 -13.81 -39.55
CA THR A 18 -45.21 -15.09 -38.86
C THR A 18 -43.71 -15.41 -38.84
N ALA A 19 -43.01 -15.22 -39.96
CA ALA A 19 -41.56 -15.40 -40.04
C ALA A 19 -40.81 -14.41 -39.13
N ALA A 20 -41.24 -13.15 -39.07
CA ALA A 20 -40.67 -12.15 -38.17
C ALA A 20 -40.87 -12.52 -36.69
N LEU A 21 -42.07 -13.02 -36.33
CA LEU A 21 -42.34 -13.52 -34.98
C LEU A 21 -41.46 -14.73 -34.64
N SER A 22 -41.32 -15.69 -35.57
CA SER A 22 -40.43 -16.85 -35.37
C SER A 22 -38.98 -16.43 -35.15
N ALA A 23 -38.45 -15.50 -35.96
CA ALA A 23 -37.09 -15.01 -35.80
C ALA A 23 -36.90 -14.32 -34.44
N SER A 24 -37.83 -13.43 -34.05
CA SER A 24 -37.77 -12.76 -32.75
C SER A 24 -37.89 -13.73 -31.57
N LEU A 25 -38.64 -14.82 -31.70
CA LEU A 25 -38.78 -15.85 -30.66
C LEU A 25 -37.48 -16.63 -30.46
N LEU A 26 -36.82 -17.02 -31.55
CA LEU A 26 -35.53 -17.73 -31.48
C LEU A 26 -34.44 -16.87 -30.82
N GLU A 27 -34.37 -15.58 -31.16
CA GLU A 27 -33.46 -14.62 -30.51
C GLU A 27 -33.77 -14.44 -29.02
N LEU A 28 -35.06 -14.34 -28.68
CA LEU A 28 -35.51 -14.19 -27.30
C LEU A 28 -35.21 -15.42 -26.45
N ASP A 29 -35.44 -16.63 -26.99
CA ASP A 29 -35.12 -17.88 -26.30
C ASP A 29 -33.62 -18.01 -26.04
N ALA A 30 -32.79 -17.74 -27.06
CA ALA A 30 -31.33 -17.75 -26.91
C ALA A 30 -30.87 -16.74 -25.83
N THR A 31 -31.44 -15.54 -25.84
CA THR A 31 -31.15 -14.52 -24.83
C THR A 31 -31.62 -14.96 -23.44
N ALA A 32 -32.82 -15.54 -23.33
CA ALA A 32 -33.36 -16.00 -22.06
C ALA A 32 -32.54 -17.14 -21.47
N GLU A 33 -32.08 -18.08 -22.29
CA GLU A 33 -31.19 -19.16 -21.88
C GLU A 33 -29.86 -18.61 -21.32
N GLN A 34 -29.25 -17.65 -22.05
CA GLN A 34 -28.01 -17.00 -21.61
C GLN A 34 -28.18 -16.19 -20.31
N VAL A 35 -29.28 -15.45 -20.17
CA VAL A 35 -29.47 -14.52 -19.04
C VAL A 35 -29.96 -15.26 -17.79
N LEU A 36 -30.96 -16.13 -17.94
CA LEU A 36 -31.65 -16.79 -16.84
C LEU A 36 -30.94 -18.07 -16.39
N GLY A 37 -30.28 -18.80 -17.31
CA GLY A 37 -29.56 -20.04 -17.03
C GLY A 37 -30.40 -21.03 -16.21
N ASP A 38 -29.81 -21.56 -15.14
CA ASP A 38 -30.51 -22.41 -14.19
C ASP A 38 -31.48 -21.60 -13.31
N VAL A 39 -32.73 -21.51 -13.76
CA VAL A 39 -33.82 -20.81 -13.07
C VAL A 39 -34.09 -21.30 -11.65
N THR A 40 -33.68 -22.53 -11.29
CA THR A 40 -33.87 -23.06 -9.93
C THR A 40 -32.95 -22.39 -8.91
N ARG A 41 -31.93 -21.65 -9.38
CA ARG A 41 -30.98 -20.90 -8.54
C ARG A 41 -31.38 -19.44 -8.34
N LEU A 42 -32.33 -18.94 -9.13
CA LEU A 42 -32.78 -17.55 -9.01
C LEU A 42 -33.62 -17.34 -7.74
N ARG A 43 -33.48 -16.18 -7.10
CA ARG A 43 -34.17 -15.81 -5.85
C ARG A 43 -34.82 -14.43 -5.95
N GLY A 44 -35.73 -14.12 -5.02
CA GLY A 44 -36.33 -12.80 -4.83
C GLY A 44 -36.96 -12.18 -6.09
N ARG A 45 -36.80 -10.86 -6.24
CA ARG A 45 -37.26 -10.08 -7.41
C ARG A 45 -36.70 -10.57 -8.73
N THR A 46 -35.50 -11.15 -8.75
CA THR A 46 -34.93 -11.75 -9.96
C THR A 46 -35.73 -12.98 -10.39
N ALA A 47 -36.06 -13.89 -9.47
CA ALA A 47 -36.91 -15.04 -9.77
C ALA A 47 -38.31 -14.61 -10.25
N ALA A 48 -38.90 -13.59 -9.62
CA ALA A 48 -40.20 -13.07 -10.01
C ALA A 48 -40.20 -12.53 -11.46
N ARG A 49 -39.20 -11.72 -11.82
CA ARG A 49 -39.06 -11.18 -13.18
C ARG A 49 -38.70 -12.25 -14.22
N ALA A 50 -37.89 -13.23 -13.85
CA ALA A 50 -37.62 -14.40 -14.69
C ALA A 50 -38.89 -15.21 -14.99
N ALA A 51 -39.77 -15.38 -14.00
CA ALA A 51 -41.06 -16.06 -14.18
C ALA A 51 -41.97 -15.30 -15.15
N VAL A 52 -42.04 -13.96 -15.04
CA VAL A 52 -42.80 -13.10 -15.96
C VAL A 52 -42.26 -13.21 -17.39
N ALA A 53 -40.94 -13.11 -17.57
CA ALA A 53 -40.30 -13.27 -18.89
C ALA A 53 -40.61 -14.64 -19.52
N ARG A 54 -40.54 -15.71 -18.73
CA ARG A 54 -40.86 -17.08 -19.18
C ARG A 54 -42.34 -17.27 -19.53
N ALA A 55 -43.25 -16.69 -18.74
CA ALA A 55 -44.67 -16.72 -19.06
C ALA A 55 -44.97 -15.99 -20.37
N GLY A 56 -44.34 -14.83 -20.59
CA GLY A 56 -44.41 -14.09 -21.86
C GLY A 56 -43.87 -14.90 -23.05
N LEU A 57 -42.71 -15.56 -22.90
CA LEU A 57 -42.15 -16.45 -23.92
C LEU A 57 -43.07 -17.63 -24.24
N GLY A 58 -43.61 -18.31 -23.23
CA GLY A 58 -44.57 -19.38 -23.41
C GLY A 58 -45.80 -18.93 -24.20
N TRP A 59 -46.34 -17.76 -23.82
CA TRP A 59 -47.47 -17.16 -24.54
C TRP A 59 -47.14 -16.82 -26.00
N LEU A 60 -45.96 -16.24 -26.28
CA LEU A 60 -45.53 -15.94 -27.65
C LEU A 60 -45.38 -17.20 -28.49
N TRP A 61 -44.86 -18.30 -27.92
CA TRP A 61 -44.78 -19.59 -28.60
C TRP A 61 -46.15 -20.18 -28.92
N ASP A 62 -47.09 -20.11 -27.98
CA ASP A 62 -48.48 -20.54 -28.22
C ASP A 62 -49.14 -19.70 -29.31
N ARG A 63 -48.85 -18.40 -29.34
CA ARG A 63 -49.32 -17.49 -30.40
C ARG A 63 -48.72 -17.83 -31.75
N HIS A 64 -47.43 -18.08 -31.82
CA HIS A 64 -46.76 -18.50 -33.04
C HIS A 64 -47.35 -19.81 -33.58
N ARG A 65 -47.61 -20.80 -32.72
CA ARG A 65 -48.29 -22.06 -33.10
C ARG A 65 -49.68 -21.79 -33.68
N ALA A 66 -50.50 -21.00 -32.98
CA ALA A 66 -51.86 -20.66 -33.42
C ALA A 66 -51.88 -19.90 -34.76
N VAL A 67 -50.97 -18.93 -34.97
CA VAL A 67 -50.85 -18.21 -36.25
C VAL A 67 -50.38 -19.14 -37.36
N SER A 68 -49.41 -20.00 -37.09
CA SER A 68 -48.89 -20.97 -38.07
C SER A 68 -49.98 -21.97 -38.51
N GLU A 69 -50.84 -22.41 -37.60
CA GLU A 69 -52.00 -23.25 -37.93
C GLU A 69 -53.05 -22.53 -38.78
N VAL A 70 -53.33 -21.25 -38.49
CA VAL A 70 -54.24 -20.44 -39.31
C VAL A 70 -53.66 -20.22 -40.70
N LEU A 71 -52.35 -19.90 -40.79
CA LEU A 71 -51.65 -19.75 -42.05
C LEU A 71 -51.69 -21.04 -42.87
N GLY A 72 -51.33 -22.19 -42.27
CA GLY A 72 -51.36 -23.48 -42.96
C GLY A 72 -52.76 -23.90 -43.43
N ARG A 73 -53.80 -23.65 -42.63
CA ARG A 73 -55.20 -23.89 -43.04
C ARG A 73 -55.65 -22.95 -44.16
N ALA A 74 -55.28 -21.67 -44.09
CA ALA A 74 -55.60 -20.70 -45.13
C ALA A 74 -54.90 -21.03 -46.45
N GLU A 75 -53.65 -21.50 -46.41
CA GLU A 75 -52.90 -21.98 -47.57
C GLU A 75 -53.51 -23.25 -48.17
N ALA A 76 -53.94 -24.20 -47.32
CA ALA A 76 -54.65 -25.39 -47.78
C ALA A 76 -55.98 -25.07 -48.46
N LEU A 77 -56.75 -24.11 -47.93
CA LEU A 77 -57.99 -23.62 -48.55
C LEU A 77 -57.75 -22.87 -49.87
N ARG A 78 -56.61 -22.18 -49.97
CA ARG A 78 -56.19 -21.45 -51.17
C ARG A 78 -55.67 -22.40 -52.26
N GLY A 79 -55.02 -23.50 -51.90
CA GLY A 79 -54.49 -24.50 -52.84
C GLY A 79 -53.16 -24.10 -53.51
N LEU A 80 -52.72 -24.87 -54.51
CA LEU A 80 -51.39 -24.75 -55.15
C LEU A 80 -51.02 -23.30 -55.55
N PRO A 81 -49.81 -22.79 -55.21
CA PRO A 81 -49.36 -21.41 -55.42
C PRO A 81 -49.67 -20.82 -56.80
N ASP A 82 -49.53 -21.62 -57.86
CA ASP A 82 -49.69 -21.16 -59.25
C ASP A 82 -51.06 -21.44 -59.88
N SER A 83 -51.97 -22.07 -59.13
CA SER A 83 -53.33 -22.37 -59.62
C SER A 83 -54.22 -21.11 -59.65
N ARG A 84 -55.02 -20.96 -60.72
CA ARG A 84 -56.04 -19.90 -60.80
C ARG A 84 -57.18 -20.20 -59.83
N ILE A 85 -57.27 -19.44 -58.74
CA ILE A 85 -58.41 -19.52 -57.81
C ILE A 85 -59.63 -18.78 -58.38
N GLY A 86 -60.82 -19.39 -58.28
CA GLY A 86 -62.08 -18.74 -58.64
C GLY A 86 -62.56 -17.77 -57.56
N ALA A 87 -63.44 -16.82 -57.91
CA ALA A 87 -63.96 -15.80 -56.98
C ALA A 87 -64.62 -16.40 -55.72
N ARG A 88 -65.27 -17.57 -55.83
CA ARG A 88 -65.85 -18.30 -54.68
C ARG A 88 -64.79 -18.82 -53.71
N GLN A 89 -63.65 -19.29 -54.23
CA GLN A 89 -62.56 -19.80 -53.41
C GLN A 89 -61.81 -18.66 -52.72
N ALA A 90 -61.56 -17.55 -53.44
CA ALA A 90 -61.00 -16.33 -52.85
C ALA A 90 -61.90 -15.80 -51.71
N ALA A 91 -63.22 -15.76 -51.91
CA ALA A 91 -64.18 -15.36 -50.87
C ALA A 91 -64.17 -16.31 -49.66
N ARG A 92 -63.96 -17.62 -49.87
CA ARG A 92 -63.88 -18.62 -48.79
C ARG A 92 -62.62 -18.46 -47.93
N VAL A 93 -61.47 -18.17 -48.56
CA VAL A 93 -60.21 -17.91 -47.84
C VAL A 93 -60.30 -16.59 -47.07
N ASP A 94 -60.83 -15.53 -47.70
CA ASP A 94 -61.06 -14.23 -47.03
C ASP A 94 -62.04 -14.35 -45.84
N ALA A 95 -63.11 -15.13 -45.99
CA ALA A 95 -64.04 -15.41 -44.90
C ALA A 95 -63.37 -16.17 -43.75
N PHE A 96 -62.57 -17.19 -44.05
CA PHE A 96 -61.81 -17.96 -43.05
C PHE A 96 -60.80 -17.08 -42.29
N LEU A 97 -60.07 -16.20 -42.99
CA LEU A 97 -59.12 -15.28 -42.36
C LEU A 97 -59.81 -14.26 -41.43
N ARG A 98 -61.09 -13.95 -41.66
CA ARG A 98 -61.89 -13.03 -40.84
C ARG A 98 -62.57 -13.70 -39.64
N GLU A 99 -62.84 -14.99 -39.75
CA GLU A 99 -63.48 -15.79 -38.71
C GLU A 99 -62.69 -15.69 -37.39
N PRO A 100 -63.33 -15.49 -36.22
CA PRO A 100 -62.62 -15.48 -34.95
C PRO A 100 -61.99 -16.85 -34.66
N PRO A 101 -60.78 -16.89 -34.08
CA PRO A 101 -60.16 -18.15 -33.72
C PRO A 101 -61.01 -18.84 -32.65
N SER A 102 -61.22 -20.14 -32.80
CA SER A 102 -62.09 -20.94 -31.92
C SER A 102 -61.63 -20.97 -30.47
N HIS A 103 -60.33 -20.72 -30.22
CA HIS A 103 -59.75 -20.57 -28.90
C HIS A 103 -58.54 -19.62 -28.96
N PRO A 104 -58.69 -18.30 -28.69
CA PRO A 104 -57.53 -17.45 -28.52
C PRO A 104 -56.75 -17.89 -27.26
N PRO A 105 -55.41 -17.96 -27.29
CA PRO A 105 -54.63 -18.15 -26.06
C PRO A 105 -54.95 -17.04 -25.06
N THR A 106 -55.22 -17.35 -23.80
CA THR A 106 -55.39 -16.31 -22.78
C THR A 106 -54.10 -15.48 -22.67
N PRO A 107 -54.17 -14.15 -22.48
CA PRO A 107 -52.98 -13.34 -22.20
C PRO A 107 -52.23 -13.93 -20.99
N PRO A 108 -50.90 -13.79 -20.92
CA PRO A 108 -50.13 -14.34 -19.82
C PRO A 108 -50.66 -13.79 -18.48
N PRO A 109 -50.76 -14.63 -17.43
CA PRO A 109 -51.25 -14.19 -16.13
C PRO A 109 -50.27 -13.20 -15.50
N GLY A 110 -50.78 -12.01 -15.16
CA GLY A 110 -50.02 -10.88 -14.63
C GLY A 110 -49.92 -9.75 -15.65
N GLU A 111 -50.24 -8.52 -15.23
CA GLU A 111 -49.95 -7.33 -16.04
C GLU A 111 -48.45 -7.31 -16.33
N LEU A 112 -48.06 -7.66 -17.55
CA LEU A 112 -46.77 -7.25 -18.07
C LEU A 112 -46.79 -5.73 -18.03
N PRO A 113 -45.88 -5.09 -17.26
CA PRO A 113 -45.91 -3.65 -17.11
C PRO A 113 -45.81 -3.04 -18.52
N ALA A 114 -46.75 -2.15 -18.84
CA ALA A 114 -46.62 -1.28 -20.00
C ALA A 114 -45.23 -0.61 -19.90
N PRO A 115 -44.48 -0.49 -21.02
CA PRO A 115 -43.14 0.04 -20.99
C PRO A 115 -43.13 1.39 -20.25
N LEU A 116 -42.37 1.48 -19.15
CA LEU A 116 -42.19 2.73 -18.43
C LEU A 116 -41.64 3.78 -19.40
N PRO A 117 -42.14 5.03 -19.38
CA PRO A 117 -41.54 6.11 -20.13
C PRO A 117 -40.05 6.22 -19.75
N ARG A 118 -39.18 6.28 -20.76
CA ARG A 118 -37.75 6.56 -20.56
C ARG A 118 -37.62 7.92 -19.88
N GLU A 119 -37.42 7.93 -18.57
CA GLU A 119 -36.88 9.06 -17.84
C GLU A 119 -35.46 9.31 -18.35
N LEU A 120 -35.29 10.43 -19.07
CA LEU A 120 -34.02 10.95 -19.57
C LEU A 120 -33.16 11.42 -18.38
N GLY A 121 -32.39 10.49 -17.82
CA GLY A 121 -31.25 10.79 -16.93
C GLY A 121 -29.96 10.83 -17.74
N SER A 122 -29.44 12.03 -17.97
CA SER A 122 -28.22 12.35 -18.72
C SER A 122 -26.93 11.73 -18.14
N ALA A 123 -26.11 11.10 -18.98
CA ALA A 123 -24.65 11.30 -19.03
C ALA A 123 -24.06 10.72 -20.34
N PRO A 124 -22.99 11.33 -20.90
CA PRO A 124 -22.66 11.23 -22.32
C PRO A 124 -21.59 10.17 -22.61
N GLY A 125 -21.80 9.41 -23.69
CA GLY A 125 -20.81 8.48 -24.25
C GLY A 125 -21.13 8.23 -25.71
N GLN A 126 -20.50 9.02 -26.58
CA GLN A 126 -20.61 8.95 -28.04
C GLN A 126 -20.20 7.58 -28.57
N LEU A 127 -21.08 6.96 -29.37
CA LEU A 127 -20.72 6.02 -30.44
C LEU A 127 -21.63 6.30 -31.66
N PRO A 128 -21.14 6.03 -32.87
CA PRO A 128 -21.46 6.83 -34.05
C PRO A 128 -22.82 6.48 -34.65
N ALA A 129 -23.53 7.53 -35.08
CA ALA A 129 -24.69 7.44 -35.95
C ALA A 129 -24.26 6.85 -37.30
N GLY A 130 -24.60 5.59 -37.54
CA GLY A 130 -24.40 4.93 -38.82
C GLY A 130 -25.21 3.64 -38.89
N ALA A 131 -26.19 3.61 -39.78
CA ALA A 131 -26.97 2.44 -40.20
C ALA A 131 -28.12 1.96 -39.28
N THR A 132 -29.17 2.78 -39.12
CA THR A 132 -30.54 2.28 -38.86
C THR A 132 -31.58 2.80 -39.86
N ASP A 133 -31.12 3.32 -41.00
CA ASP A 133 -32.00 3.68 -42.12
C ASP A 133 -32.11 2.47 -43.06
N ARG A 134 -33.06 1.58 -42.76
CA ARG A 134 -33.73 0.59 -43.66
C ARG A 134 -34.44 -0.48 -42.82
N LEU A 135 -35.43 -0.07 -42.04
CA LEU A 135 -36.57 -0.94 -41.75
C LEU A 135 -37.72 -0.44 -42.61
N PRO A 136 -38.33 -1.27 -43.47
CA PRO A 136 -39.52 -0.85 -44.18
C PRO A 136 -40.59 -0.54 -43.12
N ARG A 137 -41.14 0.67 -43.15
CA ARG A 137 -42.42 0.99 -42.49
C ARG A 137 -43.43 -0.03 -43.02
N SER A 138 -43.67 -1.08 -42.24
CA SER A 138 -44.52 -2.20 -42.60
C SER A 138 -45.94 -1.72 -42.82
N ALA A 139 -46.58 -2.32 -43.82
CA ALA A 139 -47.98 -2.20 -44.19
C ALA A 139 -48.92 -2.75 -43.08
N ALA A 140 -48.80 -2.23 -41.86
CA ALA A 140 -49.65 -2.56 -40.71
C ALA A 140 -51.13 -2.16 -40.93
N GLY A 141 -51.44 -1.42 -42.01
CA GLY A 141 -52.79 -0.99 -42.34
C GLY A 141 -53.65 -1.98 -43.13
N ASN A 142 -53.12 -3.12 -43.61
CA ASN A 142 -53.84 -3.96 -44.59
C ASN A 142 -54.18 -5.38 -44.14
N LEU A 143 -53.78 -5.83 -42.94
CA LEU A 143 -54.34 -7.06 -42.37
C LEU A 143 -55.76 -6.75 -41.88
N PRO A 144 -56.83 -7.39 -42.41
CA PRO A 144 -58.17 -7.19 -41.89
C PRO A 144 -58.19 -7.55 -40.40
N ALA A 145 -59.10 -6.94 -39.64
CA ALA A 145 -59.38 -7.26 -38.22
C ALA A 145 -59.99 -8.67 -38.03
N GLY A 146 -59.37 -9.68 -38.64
CA GLY A 146 -59.71 -11.09 -38.65
C GLY A 146 -58.92 -11.91 -37.63
N ALA A 147 -59.02 -13.23 -37.70
CA ALA A 147 -58.33 -14.15 -36.79
C ALA A 147 -56.83 -13.89 -36.71
N ALA A 148 -56.16 -13.80 -37.87
CA ALA A 148 -54.71 -13.66 -37.95
C ALA A 148 -54.22 -12.34 -37.32
N GLY A 149 -54.89 -11.22 -37.63
CA GLY A 149 -54.57 -9.92 -37.03
C GLY A 149 -54.77 -9.90 -35.51
N ARG A 150 -55.84 -10.53 -35.00
CA ARG A 150 -56.07 -10.68 -33.55
C ARG A 150 -55.07 -11.61 -32.86
N LEU A 151 -54.52 -12.60 -33.57
CA LEU A 151 -53.51 -13.49 -33.03
C LEU A 151 -52.13 -12.82 -32.95
N LEU A 152 -51.81 -11.94 -33.91
CA LEU A 152 -50.57 -11.16 -33.93
C LEU A 152 -50.62 -9.90 -33.05
N ALA A 153 -51.81 -9.38 -32.77
CA ALA A 153 -52.00 -8.25 -31.87
C ALA A 153 -51.39 -8.54 -30.48
N GLY A 154 -50.65 -7.59 -29.92
CA GLY A 154 -49.99 -7.75 -28.64
C GLY A 154 -48.63 -8.46 -28.72
N THR A 155 -48.32 -9.19 -29.80
CA THR A 155 -47.08 -10.01 -29.82
C THR A 155 -45.80 -9.17 -29.76
N ARG A 156 -45.79 -8.00 -30.39
CA ARG A 156 -44.66 -7.06 -30.32
C ARG A 156 -44.52 -6.46 -28.92
N GLU A 157 -45.62 -6.02 -28.32
CA GLU A 157 -45.62 -5.44 -26.98
C GLU A 157 -45.13 -6.44 -25.93
N ILE A 158 -45.58 -7.70 -26.01
CA ILE A 158 -45.16 -8.77 -25.10
C ILE A 158 -43.68 -9.13 -25.35
N ALA A 159 -43.23 -9.20 -26.60
CA ALA A 159 -41.82 -9.44 -26.92
C ALA A 159 -40.91 -8.31 -26.39
N GLU A 160 -41.35 -7.06 -26.47
CA GLU A 160 -40.63 -5.92 -25.88
C GLU A 160 -40.61 -5.97 -24.36
N ALA A 161 -41.71 -6.35 -23.71
CA ALA A 161 -41.76 -6.52 -22.26
C ALA A 161 -40.81 -7.64 -21.78
N VAL A 162 -40.77 -8.78 -22.48
CA VAL A 162 -39.81 -9.86 -22.21
C VAL A 162 -38.37 -9.36 -22.37
N ARG A 163 -38.06 -8.64 -23.47
CA ARG A 163 -36.73 -8.03 -23.66
C ARG A 163 -36.36 -7.09 -22.51
N ALA A 164 -37.30 -6.26 -22.05
CA ALA A 164 -37.06 -5.32 -20.96
C ALA A 164 -36.71 -6.03 -19.65
N GLU A 165 -37.38 -7.13 -19.33
CA GLU A 165 -37.07 -7.91 -18.12
C GLU A 165 -35.70 -8.59 -18.18
N LEU A 166 -35.36 -9.21 -19.32
CA LEU A 166 -34.04 -9.81 -19.53
C LEU A 166 -32.91 -8.77 -19.50
N ALA A 167 -33.16 -7.60 -20.09
CA ALA A 167 -32.21 -6.49 -20.09
C ALA A 167 -31.99 -5.94 -18.67
N ALA A 168 -33.03 -5.86 -17.83
CA ALA A 168 -32.91 -5.41 -16.45
C ALA A 168 -32.02 -6.35 -15.62
N VAL A 169 -32.22 -7.67 -15.73
CA VAL A 169 -31.37 -8.67 -15.05
C VAL A 169 -29.92 -8.58 -15.53
N THR A 170 -29.71 -8.46 -16.84
CA THR A 170 -28.38 -8.33 -17.44
C THR A 170 -27.66 -7.07 -16.97
N ALA A 171 -28.34 -5.92 -16.99
CA ALA A 171 -27.78 -4.65 -16.56
C ALA A 171 -27.39 -4.67 -15.08
N ALA A 172 -28.26 -5.22 -14.22
CA ALA A 172 -27.96 -5.35 -12.79
C ALA A 172 -26.75 -6.26 -12.54
N ARG A 173 -26.68 -7.42 -13.19
CA ARG A 173 -25.53 -8.32 -13.09
C ARG A 173 -24.23 -7.66 -13.57
N ALA A 174 -24.28 -6.94 -14.68
CA ALA A 174 -23.13 -6.23 -15.24
C ALA A 174 -22.63 -5.11 -14.31
N ALA A 175 -23.53 -4.37 -13.66
CA ALA A 175 -23.17 -3.34 -12.70
C ALA A 175 -22.40 -3.93 -11.50
N HIS A 176 -22.91 -5.00 -10.90
CA HIS A 176 -22.25 -5.66 -9.76
C HIS A 176 -20.94 -6.34 -10.16
N HIS A 177 -20.88 -6.95 -11.34
CA HIS A 177 -19.66 -7.59 -11.81
C HIS A 177 -18.51 -6.59 -11.98
N ARG A 178 -18.78 -5.37 -12.46
CA ARG A 178 -17.76 -4.31 -12.56
C ARG A 178 -17.12 -4.00 -11.20
N VAL A 179 -17.92 -3.95 -10.14
CA VAL A 179 -17.41 -3.72 -8.78
C VAL A 179 -16.55 -4.88 -8.30
N LEU A 180 -16.98 -6.12 -8.56
CA LEU A 180 -16.27 -7.32 -8.10
C LEU A 180 -14.99 -7.62 -8.90
N VAL A 181 -14.89 -7.19 -10.16
CA VAL A 181 -13.72 -7.47 -11.02
C VAL A 181 -12.44 -6.87 -10.45
N ASP A 182 -12.49 -5.64 -9.95
CA ASP A 182 -11.30 -4.98 -9.40
C ASP A 182 -10.86 -5.63 -8.09
N ALA A 183 -11.81 -5.97 -7.21
CA ALA A 183 -11.55 -6.73 -5.99
C ALA A 183 -10.98 -8.14 -6.29
N ALA A 184 -11.53 -8.83 -7.29
CA ALA A 184 -11.05 -10.14 -7.72
C ALA A 184 -9.62 -10.08 -8.29
N ARG A 185 -9.30 -9.04 -9.07
CA ARG A 185 -7.94 -8.80 -9.58
C ARG A 185 -6.96 -8.56 -8.43
N GLY A 186 -7.29 -7.65 -7.51
CA GLY A 186 -6.45 -7.37 -6.34
C GLY A 186 -6.24 -8.61 -5.45
N LEU A 187 -7.27 -9.45 -5.30
CA LEU A 187 -7.17 -10.71 -4.57
C LEU A 187 -6.26 -11.73 -5.26
N ALA A 188 -6.32 -11.83 -6.60
CA ALA A 188 -5.44 -12.69 -7.38
C ALA A 188 -3.98 -12.25 -7.28
N GLU A 189 -3.71 -10.95 -7.40
CA GLU A 189 -2.38 -10.36 -7.21
C GLU A 189 -1.84 -10.64 -5.81
N THR A 190 -2.68 -10.42 -4.78
CA THR A 190 -2.35 -10.73 -3.38
C THR A 190 -2.01 -12.22 -3.20
N GLY A 191 -2.76 -13.11 -3.85
CA GLY A 191 -2.47 -14.54 -3.87
C GLY A 191 -1.12 -14.89 -4.51
N ALA A 192 -0.75 -14.22 -5.60
CA ALA A 192 0.55 -14.40 -6.23
C ALA A 192 1.70 -13.92 -5.33
N VAL A 193 1.52 -12.82 -4.58
CA VAL A 193 2.49 -12.37 -3.57
C VAL A 193 2.62 -13.40 -2.45
N CYS A 194 1.52 -13.92 -1.92
CA CYS A 194 1.53 -14.96 -0.90
C CYS A 194 2.28 -16.22 -1.35
N ALA A 195 2.09 -16.65 -2.60
CA ALA A 195 2.82 -17.78 -3.15
C ALA A 195 4.34 -17.54 -3.18
N ARG A 196 4.78 -16.33 -3.57
CA ARG A 196 6.21 -15.94 -3.55
C ARG A 196 6.79 -15.91 -2.14
N LEU A 197 5.99 -15.47 -1.15
CA LEU A 197 6.37 -15.45 0.26
C LEU A 197 6.32 -16.84 0.92
N ALA A 198 5.97 -17.90 0.17
CA ALA A 198 5.76 -19.27 0.64
C ALA A 198 4.64 -19.39 1.70
N ILE A 199 3.55 -18.64 1.51
CA ILE A 199 2.37 -18.58 2.39
C ILE A 199 1.04 -18.70 1.64
N PRO A 200 0.87 -19.69 0.74
CA PRO A 200 -0.28 -19.76 -0.16
C PRO A 200 -1.63 -19.88 0.58
N ASP A 201 -1.63 -20.43 1.79
CA ASP A 201 -2.81 -20.76 2.59
C ASP A 201 -3.02 -19.81 3.77
N LEU A 202 -2.65 -18.52 3.60
CA LEU A 202 -2.93 -17.50 4.60
C LEU A 202 -4.44 -17.49 4.92
N PRO A 203 -4.88 -17.67 6.18
CA PRO A 203 -6.30 -17.80 6.53
C PRO A 203 -7.15 -16.63 6.04
N GLU A 204 -6.61 -15.41 6.12
CA GLU A 204 -7.25 -14.18 5.66
C GLU A 204 -7.45 -14.17 4.13
N LEU A 205 -6.51 -14.74 3.37
CA LEU A 205 -6.62 -14.91 1.92
C LEU A 205 -7.70 -15.94 1.57
N VAL A 206 -7.74 -17.05 2.29
CA VAL A 206 -8.78 -18.08 2.11
C VAL A 206 -10.16 -17.52 2.44
N ALA A 207 -10.29 -16.78 3.54
CA ALA A 207 -11.53 -16.12 3.93
C ALA A 207 -11.99 -15.07 2.89
N ALA A 208 -11.06 -14.25 2.38
CA ALA A 208 -11.37 -13.28 1.33
C ALA A 208 -11.84 -13.95 0.02
N ARG A 209 -11.22 -15.08 -0.38
CA ARG A 209 -11.68 -15.90 -1.52
C ARG A 209 -13.10 -16.43 -1.32
N ALA A 210 -13.37 -17.02 -0.16
CA ALA A 210 -14.70 -17.53 0.17
C ALA A 210 -15.77 -16.41 0.20
N ALA A 211 -15.41 -15.22 0.70
CA ALA A 211 -16.29 -14.06 0.69
C ALA A 211 -16.60 -13.58 -0.75
N MET A 212 -15.58 -13.54 -1.62
CA MET A 212 -15.76 -13.21 -3.04
C MET A 212 -16.64 -14.24 -3.78
N ASP A 213 -16.44 -15.54 -3.53
CA ASP A 213 -17.26 -16.60 -4.12
C ASP A 213 -18.72 -16.49 -3.66
N THR A 214 -18.94 -16.17 -2.38
CA THR A 214 -20.27 -15.94 -1.81
C THR A 214 -20.95 -14.72 -2.45
N ALA A 215 -20.22 -13.62 -2.61
CA ALA A 215 -20.73 -12.41 -3.26
C ALA A 215 -21.07 -12.68 -4.74
N ALA A 216 -20.21 -13.39 -5.47
CA ALA A 216 -20.46 -13.78 -6.86
C ALA A 216 -21.69 -14.69 -7.00
N ALA A 217 -21.88 -15.63 -6.06
CA ALA A 217 -23.05 -16.49 -6.02
C ALA A 217 -24.33 -15.68 -5.73
N ALA A 218 -24.28 -14.72 -4.81
CA ALA A 218 -25.41 -13.83 -4.50
C ALA A 218 -25.82 -12.99 -5.73
N VAL A 219 -24.86 -12.37 -6.42
CA VAL A 219 -25.08 -11.61 -7.66
C VAL A 219 -25.64 -12.50 -8.78
N THR A 220 -25.26 -13.78 -8.83
CA THR A 220 -25.78 -14.72 -9.82
C THR A 220 -27.24 -15.08 -9.51
N ALA A 221 -27.55 -15.36 -8.25
CA ALA A 221 -28.88 -15.78 -7.80
C ALA A 221 -29.90 -14.63 -7.78
N ASN A 222 -29.49 -13.42 -7.42
CA ASN A 222 -30.42 -12.30 -7.22
C ASN A 222 -29.85 -10.90 -7.51
N PRO A 223 -29.35 -10.64 -8.73
CA PRO A 223 -28.71 -9.37 -9.08
C PRO A 223 -29.61 -8.13 -8.89
N LEU A 224 -30.94 -8.27 -8.97
CA LEU A 224 -31.87 -7.15 -8.84
C LEU A 224 -32.16 -6.70 -7.41
N GLU A 225 -31.87 -7.53 -6.40
CA GLU A 225 -31.97 -7.15 -4.98
C GLU A 225 -30.61 -6.99 -4.32
N THR A 226 -29.54 -7.54 -4.90
CA THR A 226 -28.18 -7.28 -4.42
C THR A 226 -27.89 -5.79 -4.48
N THR A 227 -27.49 -5.24 -3.34
CA THR A 227 -27.06 -3.86 -3.18
C THR A 227 -25.53 -3.79 -3.11
N PRO A 228 -24.92 -2.62 -3.38
CA PRO A 228 -23.49 -2.43 -3.16
C PRO A 228 -23.05 -2.76 -1.72
N ASP A 229 -23.90 -2.52 -0.73
CA ASP A 229 -23.62 -2.80 0.68
C ASP A 229 -23.48 -4.31 0.95
N ASP A 230 -24.25 -5.15 0.24
CA ASP A 230 -24.13 -6.62 0.32
C ASP A 230 -22.77 -7.12 -0.21
N LEU A 231 -22.14 -6.37 -1.12
CA LEU A 231 -20.81 -6.67 -1.67
C LEU A 231 -19.68 -6.11 -0.79
N GLY A 232 -20.01 -5.14 0.07
CA GLY A 232 -19.07 -4.45 0.96
C GLY A 232 -18.18 -5.39 1.79
N PRO A 233 -18.72 -6.44 2.45
CA PRO A 233 -17.90 -7.39 3.20
C PRO A 233 -16.83 -8.10 2.37
N ALA A 234 -17.15 -8.50 1.13
CA ALA A 234 -16.20 -9.17 0.25
C ALA A 234 -15.09 -8.20 -0.19
N ILE A 235 -15.46 -6.98 -0.59
CA ILE A 235 -14.52 -5.93 -0.98
C ILE A 235 -13.60 -5.57 0.20
N ALA A 236 -14.17 -5.37 1.39
CA ALA A 236 -13.41 -5.07 2.59
C ALA A 236 -12.42 -6.19 2.95
N ALA A 237 -12.85 -7.46 2.86
CA ALA A 237 -11.96 -8.60 3.09
C ALA A 237 -10.78 -8.63 2.09
N THR A 238 -11.04 -8.34 0.80
CA THR A 238 -9.96 -8.24 -0.20
C THR A 238 -8.99 -7.10 0.06
N ALA A 239 -9.47 -5.95 0.53
CA ALA A 239 -8.62 -4.82 0.89
C ALA A 239 -7.75 -5.14 2.13
N GLN A 240 -8.36 -5.70 3.18
CA GLN A 240 -7.68 -6.06 4.42
C GLN A 240 -6.57 -7.08 4.19
N VAL A 241 -6.82 -8.15 3.43
CA VAL A 241 -5.77 -9.12 3.10
C VAL A 241 -4.66 -8.48 2.25
N GLY A 242 -5.02 -7.57 1.32
CA GLY A 242 -4.05 -6.82 0.53
C GLY A 242 -3.11 -5.98 1.40
N GLU A 243 -3.65 -5.27 2.40
CA GLU A 243 -2.85 -4.49 3.35
C GLU A 243 -1.93 -5.36 4.21
N LEU A 244 -2.46 -6.48 4.74
CA LEU A 244 -1.70 -7.44 5.53
C LEU A 244 -0.51 -7.99 4.71
N VAL A 245 -0.77 -8.44 3.49
CA VAL A 245 0.26 -9.00 2.61
C VAL A 245 1.26 -7.94 2.18
N ALA A 246 0.84 -6.69 2.02
CA ALA A 246 1.77 -5.58 1.76
C ALA A 246 2.74 -5.35 2.93
N VAL A 247 2.29 -5.51 4.19
CA VAL A 247 3.18 -5.48 5.37
C VAL A 247 4.17 -6.64 5.32
N LEU A 248 3.69 -7.87 5.11
CA LEU A 248 4.54 -9.06 5.05
C LEU A 248 5.60 -8.96 3.94
N ARG A 249 5.21 -8.45 2.77
CA ARG A 249 6.13 -8.20 1.66
C ARG A 249 7.21 -7.20 2.04
N ARG A 250 6.85 -6.07 2.67
CA ARG A 250 7.85 -5.07 3.11
C ARG A 250 8.84 -5.67 4.11
N THR A 251 8.36 -6.49 5.04
CA THR A 251 9.25 -7.20 5.96
C THR A 251 10.18 -8.13 5.21
N PHE A 252 9.66 -8.95 4.29
CA PHE A 252 10.45 -9.88 3.49
C PHE A 252 11.51 -9.18 2.64
N ASP A 253 11.12 -8.16 1.85
CA ASP A 253 12.00 -7.41 0.96
C ASP A 253 13.11 -6.65 1.75
N GLY A 254 12.86 -6.34 3.03
CA GLY A 254 13.81 -5.62 3.89
C GLY A 254 14.81 -6.50 4.63
N LEU A 255 14.68 -7.83 4.61
CA LEU A 255 15.50 -8.71 5.46
C LEU A 255 16.98 -8.66 5.16
N ASP A 256 17.37 -8.59 3.89
CA ASP A 256 18.78 -8.52 3.51
C ASP A 256 19.44 -7.24 4.03
N ALA A 257 18.71 -6.12 3.98
CA ALA A 257 19.17 -4.84 4.53
C ALA A 257 19.27 -4.88 6.06
N GLU A 258 18.31 -5.51 6.73
CA GLU A 258 18.34 -5.69 8.20
C GLU A 258 19.49 -6.62 8.64
N LEU A 259 19.77 -7.70 7.89
CA LEU A 259 20.93 -8.57 8.14
C LEU A 259 22.25 -7.81 7.98
N ALA A 260 22.37 -6.98 6.93
CA ALA A 260 23.54 -6.12 6.74
C ALA A 260 23.68 -5.09 7.88
N ALA A 261 22.58 -4.46 8.30
CA ALA A 261 22.58 -3.52 9.42
C ALA A 261 22.95 -4.19 10.75
N ALA A 262 22.59 -5.46 10.95
CA ALA A 262 23.02 -6.25 12.09
C ALA A 262 24.54 -6.50 12.05
N GLU A 263 25.10 -6.85 10.90
CA GLU A 263 26.55 -7.02 10.74
C GLU A 263 27.31 -5.71 11.03
N ASP A 264 26.81 -4.58 10.50
CA ASP A 264 27.38 -3.26 10.77
C ASP A 264 27.32 -2.89 12.27
N MET A 265 26.21 -3.22 12.94
CA MET A 265 26.06 -3.01 14.38
C MET A 265 27.08 -3.83 15.16
N LEU A 266 27.31 -5.10 14.79
CA LEU A 266 28.33 -5.93 15.41
C LEU A 266 29.74 -5.36 15.19
N HIS A 267 30.04 -4.91 13.96
CA HIS A 267 31.30 -4.23 13.63
C HIS A 267 31.54 -2.96 14.45
N ARG A 268 30.47 -2.27 14.89
CA ARG A 268 30.56 -1.10 15.78
C ARG A 268 30.78 -1.46 17.25
N ILE A 269 30.17 -2.54 17.74
CA ILE A 269 30.29 -2.95 19.15
C ILE A 269 31.73 -3.41 19.47
N VAL A 270 32.33 -4.19 18.58
CA VAL A 270 33.67 -4.78 18.78
C VAL A 270 34.75 -3.75 19.15
N PRO A 271 34.98 -2.65 18.40
CA PRO A 271 36.01 -1.68 18.75
C PRO A 271 35.74 -0.95 20.07
N VAL A 272 34.47 -0.68 20.41
CA VAL A 272 34.10 -0.04 21.69
C VAL A 272 34.41 -0.97 22.86
N ALA A 273 34.04 -2.24 22.76
CA ALA A 273 34.35 -3.25 23.77
C ALA A 273 35.86 -3.39 23.98
N GLN A 274 36.63 -3.49 22.88
CA GLN A 274 38.09 -3.56 22.95
C GLN A 274 38.72 -2.31 23.57
N GLU A 275 38.13 -1.13 23.35
CA GLU A 275 38.61 0.09 23.98
C GLU A 275 38.40 0.08 25.50
N GLY A 276 37.25 -0.41 25.96
CA GLY A 276 36.98 -0.58 27.39
C GLY A 276 37.98 -1.52 28.07
N GLU A 277 38.36 -2.60 27.39
CA GLU A 277 39.39 -3.54 27.86
C GLU A 277 40.81 -2.95 27.84
N ARG A 278 41.16 -2.16 26.81
CA ARG A 278 42.45 -1.44 26.74
C ARG A 278 42.55 -0.41 27.87
N ALA A 279 41.49 0.35 28.13
CA ALA A 279 41.43 1.31 29.23
C ALA A 279 41.63 0.60 30.57
N ALA A 280 40.92 -0.52 30.81
CA ALA A 280 41.08 -1.32 32.02
C ALA A 280 42.53 -1.79 32.23
N ARG A 281 43.14 -2.40 31.20
CA ARG A 281 44.54 -2.83 31.27
C ARG A 281 45.49 -1.67 31.58
N THR A 282 45.28 -0.53 30.93
CA THR A 282 46.10 0.66 31.15
C THR A 282 45.97 1.21 32.58
N VAL A 283 44.76 1.16 33.17
CA VAL A 283 44.56 1.54 34.58
C VAL A 283 45.30 0.59 35.51
N VAL A 284 45.17 -0.72 35.32
CA VAL A 284 45.87 -1.72 36.14
C VAL A 284 47.39 -1.53 36.05
N GLU A 285 47.92 -1.40 34.83
CA GLU A 285 49.36 -1.26 34.60
C GLU A 285 49.93 0.08 35.12
N ARG A 286 49.19 1.18 35.01
CA ARG A 286 49.74 2.53 35.26
C ARG A 286 49.28 3.18 36.57
N LEU A 287 48.16 2.76 37.14
CA LEU A 287 47.51 3.46 38.27
C LEU A 287 47.40 2.56 39.50
N THR A 288 46.61 1.49 39.41
CA THR A 288 46.17 0.75 40.61
C THR A 288 47.05 -0.47 40.91
N GLY A 289 47.60 -1.14 39.90
CA GLY A 289 48.26 -2.44 40.06
C GLY A 289 47.29 -3.62 40.19
N ASP A 290 46.00 -3.36 40.41
CA ASP A 290 44.94 -4.37 40.53
C ASP A 290 43.63 -3.92 39.83
N PRO A 291 42.72 -4.86 39.48
CA PRO A 291 41.52 -4.57 38.69
C PRO A 291 40.31 -4.09 39.52
N THR A 292 40.48 -3.77 40.80
CA THR A 292 39.35 -3.41 41.67
C THR A 292 38.64 -2.14 41.19
N GLY A 293 37.31 -2.20 41.11
CA GLY A 293 36.48 -1.07 40.65
C GLY A 293 36.38 -0.89 39.13
N LEU A 294 37.07 -1.74 38.34
CA LEU A 294 36.92 -1.77 36.88
C LEU A 294 35.76 -2.68 36.47
N VAL A 295 35.08 -2.31 35.38
CA VAL A 295 33.94 -3.06 34.82
C VAL A 295 34.40 -3.84 33.60
N ARG A 296 33.76 -4.98 33.34
CA ARG A 296 33.93 -5.78 32.13
C ARG A 296 32.57 -6.15 31.56
N LEU A 297 32.53 -6.34 30.25
CA LEU A 297 31.40 -6.99 29.59
C LEU A 297 31.28 -8.44 30.08
N GLY A 298 30.06 -9.00 29.98
CA GLY A 298 29.81 -10.40 30.30
C GLY A 298 30.59 -11.35 29.40
N ASP A 299 31.04 -12.47 29.96
CA ASP A 299 31.82 -13.47 29.23
C ASP A 299 31.04 -14.05 28.03
N GLY A 300 31.74 -14.27 26.92
CA GLY A 300 31.18 -14.90 25.72
C GLY A 300 30.13 -14.06 24.99
N TRP A 301 30.05 -12.75 25.22
CA TRP A 301 29.12 -11.85 24.52
C TRP A 301 29.33 -11.85 23.00
N PHE A 302 30.57 -12.05 22.53
CA PHE A 302 30.92 -12.04 21.11
C PHE A 302 30.86 -13.43 20.47
N ASP A 303 31.66 -14.37 20.98
CA ASP A 303 31.93 -15.70 20.41
C ASP A 303 31.29 -16.86 21.19
N GLY A 304 30.53 -16.57 22.24
CA GLY A 304 29.82 -17.58 23.02
C GLY A 304 28.93 -18.45 22.13
N PRO A 305 29.04 -19.79 22.16
CA PRO A 305 28.34 -20.66 21.20
C PRO A 305 26.81 -20.50 21.21
N ARG A 306 26.24 -20.26 22.39
CA ARG A 306 24.78 -20.19 22.61
C ARG A 306 24.25 -18.75 22.65
N SER A 307 25.00 -17.84 23.27
CA SER A 307 24.57 -16.47 23.58
C SER A 307 25.40 -15.37 22.89
N GLY A 308 26.47 -15.74 22.18
CA GLY A 308 27.32 -14.79 21.48
C GLY A 308 26.62 -14.17 20.28
N LEU A 309 26.82 -12.86 20.09
CA LEU A 309 26.20 -12.10 19.02
C LEU A 309 26.64 -12.59 17.63
N ARG A 310 27.92 -12.96 17.45
CA ARG A 310 28.46 -13.44 16.16
C ARG A 310 27.85 -14.79 15.75
N PRO A 311 27.98 -15.88 16.55
CA PRO A 311 27.36 -17.17 16.20
C PRO A 311 25.85 -17.11 16.03
N TRP A 312 25.16 -16.21 16.75
CA TRP A 312 23.73 -16.02 16.57
C TRP A 312 23.42 -15.35 15.23
N LEU A 313 24.12 -14.27 14.86
CA LEU A 313 23.94 -13.62 13.56
C LEU A 313 24.24 -14.58 12.41
N ASP A 314 25.30 -15.38 12.51
CA ASP A 314 25.66 -16.39 11.50
C ASP A 314 24.52 -17.40 11.26
N ARG A 315 23.84 -17.83 12.33
CA ARG A 315 22.65 -18.70 12.22
C ARG A 315 21.48 -17.99 11.52
N LEU A 316 21.28 -16.70 11.77
CA LEU A 316 20.24 -15.92 11.10
C LEU A 316 20.54 -15.74 9.60
N VAL A 317 21.81 -15.48 9.26
CA VAL A 317 22.26 -15.41 7.86
C VAL A 317 22.06 -16.76 7.16
N ALA A 318 22.43 -17.86 7.80
CA ALA A 318 22.20 -19.20 7.27
C ALA A 318 20.72 -19.53 7.08
N ALA A 319 19.86 -19.16 8.04
CA ALA A 319 18.41 -19.31 7.93
C ALA A 319 17.84 -18.45 6.78
N GLY A 320 18.37 -17.25 6.57
CA GLY A 320 18.01 -16.39 5.42
C GLY A 320 18.35 -17.05 4.09
N ALA A 321 19.56 -17.61 3.96
CA ALA A 321 19.97 -18.35 2.78
C ALA A 321 19.13 -19.62 2.53
N ALA A 322 18.59 -20.23 3.58
CA ALA A 322 17.66 -21.36 3.50
C ALA A 322 16.22 -20.96 3.15
N GLY A 323 15.91 -19.65 3.05
CA GLY A 323 14.58 -19.13 2.78
C GLY A 323 13.65 -19.09 4.00
N GLU A 324 14.19 -19.29 5.21
CA GLU A 324 13.44 -19.28 6.48
C GLU A 324 13.19 -17.85 7.00
N TRP A 325 12.70 -16.98 6.12
CA TRP A 325 12.60 -15.53 6.34
C TRP A 325 11.84 -15.15 7.63
N ARG A 326 10.83 -15.92 8.04
CA ARG A 326 10.06 -15.68 9.28
C ARG A 326 10.90 -15.88 10.53
N LEU A 327 11.74 -16.92 10.53
CA LEU A 327 12.68 -17.18 11.63
C LEU A 327 13.67 -16.04 11.71
N VAL A 328 14.19 -15.59 10.56
CA VAL A 328 15.11 -14.44 10.48
C VAL A 328 14.46 -13.17 11.01
N ALA A 329 13.25 -12.82 10.56
CA ALA A 329 12.53 -11.62 10.98
C ALA A 329 12.32 -11.60 12.51
N HIS A 330 11.88 -12.72 13.09
CA HIS A 330 11.70 -12.83 14.53
C HIS A 330 13.04 -12.79 15.29
N GLY A 331 14.03 -13.53 14.80
CA GLY A 331 15.35 -13.64 15.40
C GLY A 331 16.13 -12.32 15.40
N LEU A 332 16.05 -11.54 14.32
CA LEU A 332 16.70 -10.23 14.20
C LEU A 332 16.19 -9.22 15.22
N GLY A 333 14.88 -9.20 15.48
CA GLY A 333 14.31 -8.31 16.50
C GLY A 333 14.88 -8.57 17.89
N ALA A 334 15.02 -9.85 18.26
CA ALA A 334 15.66 -10.24 19.52
C ALA A 334 17.17 -9.95 19.50
N TRP A 335 17.85 -10.22 18.38
CA TRP A 335 19.28 -9.97 18.21
C TRP A 335 19.61 -8.49 18.38
N HIS A 336 18.89 -7.59 17.70
CA HIS A 336 19.09 -6.15 17.79
C HIS A 336 18.86 -5.60 19.19
N ARG A 337 17.93 -6.18 19.95
CA ARG A 337 17.73 -5.79 21.34
C ARG A 337 18.98 -6.11 22.18
N VAL A 338 19.48 -7.34 22.11
CA VAL A 338 20.69 -7.76 22.85
C VAL A 338 21.93 -7.02 22.37
N ALA A 339 22.08 -6.78 21.07
CA ALA A 339 23.20 -6.02 20.52
C ALA A 339 23.21 -4.57 21.01
N ARG A 340 22.05 -3.90 21.09
CA ARG A 340 21.95 -2.54 21.65
C ARG A 340 22.25 -2.51 23.15
N GLU A 341 21.73 -3.48 23.91
CA GLU A 341 22.05 -3.63 25.35
C GLU A 341 23.56 -3.83 25.54
N THR A 342 24.20 -4.64 24.69
CA THR A 342 25.65 -4.89 24.71
C THR A 342 26.46 -3.65 24.34
N LEU A 343 26.01 -2.88 23.33
CA LEU A 343 26.67 -1.62 22.96
C LEU A 343 26.64 -0.62 24.11
N ALA A 344 25.48 -0.43 24.75
CA ALA A 344 25.33 0.46 25.90
C ALA A 344 26.24 0.04 27.06
N ALA A 345 26.29 -1.26 27.37
CA ALA A 345 27.20 -1.78 28.39
C ALA A 345 28.69 -1.59 28.02
N ALA A 346 29.04 -1.67 26.74
CA ALA A 346 30.41 -1.44 26.26
C ALA A 346 30.82 0.04 26.40
N GLU A 347 29.92 0.96 26.06
CA GLU A 347 30.12 2.41 26.23
C GLU A 347 30.26 2.80 27.71
N GLU A 348 29.46 2.18 28.58
CA GLU A 348 29.59 2.32 30.03
C GLU A 348 30.93 1.80 30.53
N THR A 349 31.37 0.63 30.04
CA THR A 349 32.67 0.04 30.36
C THR A 349 33.82 0.98 29.98
N VAL A 350 33.78 1.58 28.78
CA VAL A 350 34.76 2.59 28.35
C VAL A 350 34.76 3.80 29.28
N THR A 351 33.57 4.31 29.61
CA THR A 351 33.40 5.51 30.44
C THR A 351 33.98 5.30 31.82
N THR A 352 33.62 4.20 32.47
CA THR A 352 34.06 3.84 33.82
C THR A 352 35.56 3.53 33.86
N ASN A 353 36.05 2.68 32.96
CA ASN A 353 37.46 2.28 32.96
C ASN A 353 38.41 3.40 32.55
N SER A 354 37.94 4.39 31.77
CA SER A 354 38.77 5.54 31.40
C SER A 354 38.75 6.67 32.43
N ALA A 355 37.84 6.65 33.40
CA ALA A 355 37.70 7.72 34.40
C ALA A 355 38.98 7.95 35.24
N PRO A 356 39.70 6.90 35.72
CA PRO A 356 40.94 7.09 36.47
C PRO A 356 42.06 7.72 35.63
N LEU A 357 42.15 7.37 34.34
CA LEU A 357 43.13 7.94 33.42
C LEU A 357 42.85 9.43 33.16
N ARG A 358 41.57 9.78 32.92
CA ARG A 358 41.16 11.19 32.80
C ARG A 358 41.49 11.99 34.06
N ARG A 359 41.15 11.46 35.24
CA ARG A 359 41.49 12.10 36.53
C ARG A 359 43.00 12.33 36.67
N ARG A 360 43.84 11.36 36.28
CA ARG A 360 45.31 11.55 36.27
C ARG A 360 45.74 12.69 35.35
N ASP A 361 45.21 12.72 34.14
CA ASP A 361 45.61 13.70 33.13
C ASP A 361 45.09 15.11 33.48
N GLU A 362 43.92 15.21 34.11
CA GLU A 362 43.39 16.43 34.74
C GLU A 362 44.31 16.93 35.86
N LEU A 363 44.73 16.06 36.78
CA LEU A 363 45.66 16.42 37.86
C LEU A 363 47.01 16.91 37.30
N ARG A 364 47.52 16.29 36.23
CA ARG A 364 48.73 16.76 35.54
C ARG A 364 48.54 18.13 34.89
N GLY A 365 47.39 18.37 34.26
CA GLY A 365 47.03 19.66 33.69
C GLY A 365 46.91 20.75 34.76
N LEU A 366 46.22 20.45 35.87
CA LEU A 366 46.08 21.35 37.01
C LEU A 366 47.44 21.69 37.62
N LEU A 367 48.30 20.70 37.86
CA LEU A 367 49.65 20.91 38.37
C LEU A 367 50.48 21.79 37.40
N GLY A 368 50.35 21.56 36.09
CA GLY A 368 50.98 22.41 35.06
C GLY A 368 50.50 23.86 35.11
N ALA A 369 49.19 24.09 35.26
CA ALA A 369 48.61 25.41 35.39
C ALA A 369 49.04 26.13 36.68
N LEU A 370 49.05 25.41 37.80
CA LEU A 370 49.53 25.93 39.09
C LEU A 370 51.03 26.27 39.03
N ARG A 371 51.85 25.45 38.37
CA ARG A 371 53.28 25.76 38.12
C ARG A 371 53.43 27.06 37.33
N ALA A 372 52.67 27.23 36.24
CA ALA A 372 52.71 28.46 35.44
C ALA A 372 52.30 29.70 36.27
N LYS A 373 51.30 29.56 37.16
CA LYS A 373 50.90 30.63 38.09
C LYS A 373 52.01 30.96 39.08
N ALA A 374 52.65 29.97 39.69
CA ALA A 374 53.78 30.17 40.59
C ALA A 374 54.95 30.92 39.92
N GLY A 375 55.23 30.62 38.64
CA GLY A 375 56.25 31.34 37.87
C GLY A 375 55.92 32.81 37.65
N ARG A 376 54.66 33.15 37.31
CA ARG A 376 54.22 34.55 37.17
C ARG A 376 54.31 35.34 38.49
N LEU A 377 54.14 34.67 39.62
CA LEU A 377 54.25 35.27 40.95
C LEU A 377 55.69 35.32 41.48
N GLY A 378 56.68 34.81 40.72
CA GLY A 378 58.08 34.72 41.15
C GLY A 378 58.31 33.72 42.30
N GLN A 379 57.35 32.84 42.57
CA GLN A 379 57.36 31.94 43.74
C GLN A 379 57.98 30.58 43.45
N LEU A 380 58.31 30.27 42.20
CA LEU A 380 58.98 29.01 41.83
C LEU A 380 60.40 28.90 42.42
N GLU A 381 61.06 30.03 42.66
CA GLU A 381 62.38 30.07 43.29
C GLU A 381 62.32 29.85 44.81
N SER A 382 61.11 29.83 45.39
CA SER A 382 60.94 29.49 46.81
C SER A 382 61.23 28.01 47.02
N PRO A 383 62.20 27.64 47.90
CA PRO A 383 62.55 26.25 48.16
C PRO A 383 61.33 25.40 48.54
N HIS A 384 60.43 25.95 49.37
CA HIS A 384 59.24 25.26 49.84
C HIS A 384 58.23 24.96 48.71
N ILE A 385 57.96 25.93 47.84
CA ILE A 385 57.01 25.78 46.72
C ILE A 385 57.59 24.83 45.65
N GLY A 386 58.90 24.91 45.41
CA GLY A 386 59.63 23.97 44.55
C GLY A 386 59.55 22.53 45.04
N GLU A 387 59.76 22.28 46.34
CA GLU A 387 59.64 20.94 46.94
C GLU A 387 58.23 20.36 46.83
N LEU A 388 57.19 21.17 47.11
CA LEU A 388 55.80 20.74 46.96
C LEU A 388 55.47 20.40 45.51
N TYR A 389 55.95 21.20 44.56
CA TYR A 389 55.81 20.90 43.13
C TYR A 389 56.48 19.58 42.75
N GLU A 390 57.75 19.38 43.12
CA GLU A 390 58.50 18.18 42.76
C GLU A 390 57.89 16.92 43.39
N ARG A 391 57.39 17.01 44.62
CA ARG A 391 56.65 15.90 45.25
C ARG A 391 55.38 15.54 44.48
N ALA A 392 54.56 16.52 44.12
CA ALA A 392 53.34 16.30 43.33
C ALA A 392 53.66 15.76 41.92
N ALA A 393 54.70 16.32 41.27
CA ALA A 393 55.15 15.89 39.94
C ALA A 393 55.71 14.47 39.95
N THR A 394 56.45 14.10 40.98
CA THR A 394 56.97 12.75 41.18
C THR A 394 55.82 11.76 41.38
N ALA A 395 54.90 12.05 42.30
CA ALA A 395 53.75 11.19 42.57
C ALA A 395 52.90 10.91 41.31
N LEU A 396 52.72 11.91 40.43
CA LEU A 396 51.99 11.75 39.17
C LEU A 396 52.79 11.05 38.05
N ARG A 397 54.08 10.79 38.22
CA ARG A 397 54.95 10.10 37.24
C ARG A 397 55.36 8.69 37.68
N THR A 398 55.33 8.39 38.97
CA THR A 398 55.62 7.05 39.51
C THR A 398 54.60 6.04 39.00
N ILE A 399 55.03 4.83 38.65
CA ILE A 399 54.13 3.76 38.21
C ILE A 399 54.27 2.61 39.23
N PRO A 400 53.16 2.15 39.87
CA PRO A 400 51.77 2.63 39.75
C PRO A 400 51.54 4.01 40.41
N VAL A 401 50.58 4.80 39.89
CA VAL A 401 50.18 6.10 40.47
C VAL A 401 49.06 5.92 41.50
N ASP A 402 49.33 6.22 42.77
CA ASP A 402 48.28 6.45 43.76
C ASP A 402 47.59 7.80 43.49
N LEU A 403 46.39 7.74 42.89
CA LEU A 403 45.64 8.94 42.49
C LEU A 403 45.16 9.79 43.67
N ASP A 404 44.85 9.18 44.80
CA ASP A 404 44.35 9.92 45.96
C ASP A 404 45.51 10.62 46.68
N ALA A 405 46.66 9.94 46.82
CA ALA A 405 47.88 10.58 47.31
C ALA A 405 48.36 11.70 46.38
N ALA A 406 48.34 11.48 45.06
CA ALA A 406 48.70 12.49 44.08
C ALA A 406 47.77 13.70 44.12
N GLN A 407 46.45 13.49 44.25
CA GLN A 407 45.48 14.57 44.39
C GLN A 407 45.74 15.40 45.65
N ALA A 408 45.96 14.75 46.80
CA ALA A 408 46.25 15.44 48.04
C ALA A 408 47.50 16.34 47.91
N LEU A 409 48.56 15.87 47.24
CA LEU A 409 49.77 16.65 46.99
C LEU A 409 49.53 17.85 46.07
N VAL A 410 48.72 17.69 45.01
CA VAL A 410 48.35 18.80 44.11
C VAL A 410 47.52 19.85 44.85
N THR A 411 46.58 19.43 45.71
CA THR A 411 45.80 20.35 46.55
C THR A 411 46.68 21.11 47.52
N VAL A 412 47.58 20.44 48.23
CA VAL A 412 48.54 21.09 49.16
C VAL A 412 49.40 22.12 48.43
N PHE A 413 49.89 21.81 47.24
CA PHE A 413 50.63 22.76 46.40
C PHE A 413 49.77 23.97 45.99
N GLY A 414 48.52 23.73 45.58
CA GLY A 414 47.57 24.79 45.23
C GLY A 414 47.26 25.72 46.40
N ASP A 415 46.97 25.16 47.57
CA ASP A 415 46.65 25.90 48.79
C ASP A 415 47.85 26.72 49.28
N ALA A 416 49.05 26.14 49.25
CA ALA A 416 50.28 26.85 49.59
C ALA A 416 50.52 28.05 48.67
N LEU A 417 50.23 27.91 47.36
CA LEU A 417 50.36 28.99 46.38
C LEU A 417 49.30 30.08 46.54
N LEU A 418 48.09 29.73 46.98
CA LEU A 418 46.99 30.69 47.21
C LEU A 418 47.13 31.46 48.53
N ASN A 419 47.74 30.84 49.54
CA ASN A 419 47.95 31.44 50.87
C ASN A 419 49.26 32.24 50.98
N ILE A 420 49.98 32.46 49.87
CA ILE A 420 51.13 33.37 49.85
C ILE A 420 50.58 34.79 49.98
N PRO A 421 50.99 35.58 51.00
CA PRO A 421 50.55 36.96 51.13
C PRO A 421 50.92 37.72 49.85
N PRO A 422 50.05 38.61 49.34
CA PRO A 422 50.34 39.37 48.14
C PRO A 422 51.68 40.09 48.33
N PRO A 423 52.52 40.20 47.28
CA PRO A 423 53.75 40.96 47.40
C PRO A 423 53.42 42.36 47.93
N PRO A 424 54.25 42.91 48.85
CA PRO A 424 54.00 44.26 49.36
C PRO A 424 53.81 45.21 48.18
N PRO A 425 52.84 46.14 48.23
CA PRO A 425 52.61 47.08 47.14
C PRO A 425 53.94 47.76 46.82
N ALA A 426 54.33 47.71 45.54
CA ALA A 426 55.56 48.34 45.09
C ALA A 426 55.57 49.79 45.60
N PRO A 427 56.69 50.28 46.17
CA PRO A 427 56.79 51.67 46.60
C PRO A 427 56.44 52.58 45.41
N PRO A 428 55.67 53.66 45.63
CA PRO A 428 55.31 54.57 44.54
C PRO A 428 56.60 55.08 43.87
N PRO A 429 56.63 55.18 42.52
CA PRO A 429 57.83 55.63 41.82
C PRO A 429 58.20 57.03 42.30
N ALA A 430 59.41 57.14 42.87
CA ALA A 430 60.01 58.43 43.15
C ALA A 430 60.19 59.20 41.84
N SER A 431 59.58 60.38 41.80
CA SER A 431 59.62 61.31 40.68
C SER A 431 61.04 61.75 40.31
N ALA A 432 61.45 61.42 39.08
CA ALA A 432 62.20 62.21 38.08
C ALA A 432 63.65 62.69 38.44
N PRO A 433 64.56 62.92 37.45
CA PRO A 433 64.34 63.92 36.41
C PRO A 433 64.80 63.58 34.97
N VAL A 434 64.22 64.37 34.07
CA VAL A 434 64.51 64.70 32.67
C VAL A 434 66.01 64.77 32.31
N ALA A 435 66.41 64.12 31.19
CA ALA A 435 67.36 64.67 30.21
C ALA A 435 67.38 63.88 28.88
N ALA A 436 66.94 64.57 27.82
CA ALA A 436 67.44 64.65 26.44
C ALA A 436 67.90 63.39 25.65
N SER A 437 67.12 63.12 24.59
CA SER A 437 67.46 62.79 23.19
C SER A 437 68.92 62.55 22.79
N VAL A 438 69.19 61.46 22.03
CA VAL A 438 69.84 61.46 20.69
C VAL A 438 69.44 60.19 19.91
N SER A 439 69.27 60.38 18.60
CA SER A 439 68.75 59.52 17.53
C SER A 439 69.50 58.22 17.17
N ALA A 440 68.71 57.32 16.58
CA ALA A 440 68.86 56.15 15.68
C ALA A 440 70.06 56.10 14.67
N PRO A 441 70.19 55.12 13.73
CA PRO A 441 69.37 53.92 13.41
C PRO A 441 70.15 52.62 13.04
N GLY A 442 69.42 51.52 12.71
CA GLY A 442 69.89 50.34 11.95
C GLY A 442 69.36 49.02 12.54
N GLU A 443 68.20 48.50 12.09
CA GLU A 443 68.05 47.43 11.05
C GLU A 443 68.82 46.14 11.44
N VAL A 444 68.23 44.94 11.58
CA VAL A 444 67.54 44.12 10.56
C VAL A 444 66.67 43.02 11.22
N ALA A 445 65.59 42.66 10.51
CA ALA A 445 64.67 41.50 10.54
C ALA A 445 65.04 40.22 11.35
N GLY A 446 64.11 39.40 11.81
CA GLY A 446 62.65 39.38 11.64
C GLY A 446 62.03 38.04 12.09
N VAL A 447 60.72 37.93 11.81
CA VAL A 447 59.88 36.71 11.69
C VAL A 447 59.14 36.21 12.94
N SER A 448 57.87 36.66 12.97
CA SER A 448 56.61 35.91 13.16
C SER A 448 56.30 35.14 14.46
N ALA A 449 55.24 35.61 15.13
CA ALA A 449 54.14 34.74 15.54
C ALA A 449 52.81 35.49 15.47
N VAL A 450 51.95 34.99 14.58
CA VAL A 450 50.54 35.32 14.45
C VAL A 450 49.78 34.76 15.66
N SER A 451 48.93 35.57 16.29
CA SER A 451 47.85 35.10 17.15
C SER A 451 46.55 35.79 16.77
N ALA A 452 45.53 34.96 16.66
CA ALA A 452 44.17 35.27 16.30
C ALA A 452 43.41 35.99 17.41
N ALA A 453 42.54 36.92 17.03
CA ALA A 453 41.25 37.21 17.68
C ALA A 453 40.44 38.06 16.67
N ARG A 454 39.41 37.53 16.02
CA ARG A 454 38.03 37.41 16.52
C ARG A 454 37.48 38.77 16.95
N GLN A 455 36.78 39.44 16.03
CA GLN A 455 35.80 40.46 16.41
C GLN A 455 34.57 40.40 15.51
N VAL A 456 33.44 40.34 16.20
CA VAL A 456 32.06 40.41 15.76
C VAL A 456 31.75 41.82 15.26
N GLY A 457 30.98 41.94 14.19
CA GLY A 457 30.54 43.23 13.67
C GLY A 457 29.74 43.11 12.37
N ASP A 458 28.48 42.73 12.52
CA ASP A 458 27.27 43.13 11.79
C ASP A 458 27.38 44.05 10.55
N GLY A 459 26.58 43.76 9.51
CA GLY A 459 26.25 44.74 8.46
C GLY A 459 26.18 44.23 7.02
N GLY A 460 25.01 43.69 6.64
CA GLY A 460 24.27 43.87 5.37
C GLY A 460 24.97 44.07 4.01
N GLY A 461 24.48 43.31 3.01
CA GLY A 461 24.21 43.89 1.68
C GLY A 461 24.72 43.13 0.44
N HIS A 462 23.80 42.34 -0.14
CA HIS A 462 23.46 42.26 -1.58
C HIS A 462 24.43 41.71 -2.66
N ALA A 463 23.77 41.05 -3.64
CA ALA A 463 24.18 40.58 -4.98
C ALA A 463 24.95 39.25 -5.02
N ALA A 464 24.40 38.13 -5.53
CA ALA A 464 23.96 37.78 -6.90
C ALA A 464 25.13 37.40 -7.84
N TRP A 465 24.83 36.50 -8.80
CA TRP A 465 25.68 35.79 -9.81
C TRP A 465 26.19 34.41 -9.34
N THR A 466 25.65 33.24 -9.74
CA THR A 466 25.54 32.51 -11.05
C THR A 466 26.85 32.21 -11.76
N GLU A 467 27.23 30.91 -11.83
CA GLU A 467 27.79 30.12 -12.95
C GLU A 467 28.31 28.79 -12.36
N GLU A 468 27.80 27.60 -12.69
CA GLU A 468 27.81 26.84 -13.95
C GLU A 468 29.20 26.33 -14.41
N ARG A 469 29.29 25.00 -14.51
CA ARG A 469 30.23 24.13 -15.27
C ARG A 469 31.55 23.67 -14.63
N SER A 470 31.62 22.37 -14.36
CA SER A 470 32.28 21.40 -15.25
C SER A 470 31.64 20.02 -15.10
#